data_AF-A0A4Y9Z1Q4-F1
#
_entry.id   AF-A0A4Y9Z1Q4-F1
#
_cell.length_a   1.000
_cell.length_b   1.000
_cell.length_c   1.000
_cell.angle_alpha   90.00
_cell.angle_beta   90.00
_cell.angle_gamma   90.00
#
_symmetry.space_group_name_H-M   'P 1'
#
loop_
_entity.id
_entity.type
_entity.pdbx_description
1 polymer ?
#
loop_
_entity_poly.entity_id
_entity_poly.type
_entity_poly.pdbx_seq_one_letter_code
_entity_poly.pdbx_strand_id
1 'polypeptide(L)'
;MPTRRYSKFIPPSLSMSELVCQKLDNDATDLLIDKWLERPHCPDAYYDWFQRVRERRHAANANICKEQILLWSKGVFVPENIFTRTVDTGRLIPLDRTWVTHVYHHQSMSRLNMMPVIFSMLPELMLLRGMHDRGCDEIYVIVTDLKRQEMDQVTDYFKYVCRNSANGPCKPSVEEKINHDHMTLTHMLDRNRRTPCFPQIDLTLRAILFEKRPPFVVLFSHQTMSYSQILFANSLFVPSKEVYFDFPSGCPNPGCTDNCCELIRFPKKGLETAAVLCDKRKIDEELMNAAGAFSIDQLMELAGLACAQTLATVYNQEKYPRVLVCCGPGNQGGDGLVAARHLGMFGYKPTIWMPKPGSKDIYQRLKKQCDNMHIQTIVPSTDVQPLRDALARSDVILDAIFGFSFQPPVRAPFDAALPLLTESGVAHREGSRAFKGRHFLGGRFVPKVMEEKFQLNLPEYPGFSQIVELPPAEGSQKL
;
A
#
# COMPACT_ATOMS: atom_id res chain seq x y z
N MET A 1 1.50 34.33 -4.45
CA MET A 1 0.98 32.95 -4.56
C MET A 1 -0.29 32.86 -3.73
N PRO A 2 -1.47 32.52 -4.28
CA PRO A 2 -2.69 32.43 -3.48
C PRO A 2 -2.54 31.32 -2.42
N THR A 3 -2.86 31.64 -1.17
CA THR A 3 -2.88 30.71 -0.04
C THR A 3 -3.84 29.57 -0.32
N ARG A 4 -3.30 28.36 -0.58
CA ARG A 4 -4.13 27.17 -0.78
C ARG A 4 -4.94 26.91 0.49
N ARG A 5 -6.27 26.86 0.38
CA ARG A 5 -7.15 26.47 1.49
C ARG A 5 -7.00 24.97 1.77
N TYR A 6 -6.99 24.62 3.04
CA TYR A 6 -6.99 23.23 3.49
C TYR A 6 -8.17 22.44 2.92
N SER A 7 -7.89 21.25 2.39
CA SER A 7 -8.91 20.30 1.95
C SER A 7 -8.56 18.90 2.46
N LYS A 8 -9.60 18.14 2.84
CA LYS A 8 -9.47 16.76 3.34
C LYS A 8 -9.19 15.75 2.21
N PHE A 9 -9.46 16.14 0.96
CA PHE A 9 -9.37 15.28 -0.23
C PHE A 9 -8.26 15.71 -1.20
N ILE A 10 -7.61 16.85 -0.92
CA ILE A 10 -6.44 17.30 -1.66
C ILE A 10 -5.22 17.13 -0.73
N PRO A 11 -4.09 16.61 -1.23
CA PRO A 11 -2.90 16.50 -0.43
C PRO A 11 -2.43 17.89 0.07
N PRO A 12 -2.31 18.10 1.39
CA PRO A 12 -1.86 19.37 1.95
C PRO A 12 -0.33 19.48 1.84
N SER A 13 0.17 20.70 1.97
CA SER A 13 1.62 20.94 2.03
C SER A 13 2.09 21.11 3.47
N LEU A 14 3.33 20.70 3.77
CA LEU A 14 3.94 20.92 5.09
C LEU A 14 4.05 22.40 5.44
N SER A 15 4.16 23.29 4.44
CA SER A 15 4.16 24.73 4.67
C SER A 15 2.83 25.27 5.19
N MET A 16 1.75 24.48 5.10
CA MET A 16 0.44 24.80 5.67
C MET A 16 0.30 24.33 7.11
N SER A 17 1.25 23.54 7.61
CA SER A 17 1.24 23.10 9.00
C SER A 17 1.54 24.28 9.92
N GLU A 18 0.68 24.45 10.92
CA GLU A 18 0.90 25.39 12.02
C GLU A 18 1.78 24.78 13.12
N LEU A 19 2.18 23.51 12.98
CA LEU A 19 3.07 22.86 13.91
C LEU A 19 4.51 23.29 13.65
N VAL A 20 5.22 23.56 14.74
CA VAL A 20 6.64 23.84 14.72
C VAL A 20 7.38 22.53 14.50
N CYS A 21 8.23 22.47 13.47
CA CYS A 21 9.11 21.34 13.22
C CYS A 21 10.48 21.62 13.84
N GLN A 22 10.83 20.87 14.88
CA GLN A 22 12.19 20.81 15.39
C GLN A 22 12.91 19.62 14.77
N LYS A 23 14.05 19.88 14.12
CA LYS A 23 14.95 18.84 13.64
C LYS A 23 15.95 18.50 14.72
N LEU A 24 16.19 17.22 14.90
CA LEU A 24 17.22 16.72 15.79
C LEU A 24 18.14 15.87 14.95
N ASP A 25 19.35 16.36 14.85
CA ASP A 25 20.47 15.73 14.18
C ASP A 25 21.19 14.80 15.16
N ASN A 26 22.40 14.40 14.78
CA ASN A 26 23.15 13.35 15.47
C ASN A 26 23.71 13.83 16.78
N ASP A 27 24.16 15.09 16.81
CA ASP A 27 24.68 15.68 18.03
C ASP A 27 23.58 15.74 19.09
N ALA A 28 22.35 16.05 18.68
CA ALA A 28 21.19 15.98 19.56
C ALA A 28 20.84 14.55 19.99
N THR A 29 20.98 13.56 19.11
CA THR A 29 20.72 12.14 19.39
C THR A 29 21.74 11.55 20.36
N ASP A 30 23.03 11.87 20.18
CA ASP A 30 24.10 11.46 21.07
C ASP A 30 23.94 12.05 22.48
N LEU A 31 23.57 13.33 22.57
CA LEU A 31 23.22 13.98 23.84
C LEU A 31 22.03 13.30 24.54
N LEU A 32 21.10 12.69 23.78
CA LEU A 32 19.99 11.93 24.36
C LEU A 32 20.47 10.58 24.93
N ILE A 33 21.37 9.89 24.23
CA ILE A 33 21.98 8.64 24.71
C ILE A 33 22.76 8.90 26.00
N ASP A 34 23.57 9.95 26.03
CA ASP A 34 24.37 10.30 27.20
C ASP A 34 23.49 10.61 28.41
N LYS A 35 22.44 11.43 28.22
CA LYS A 35 21.45 11.69 29.28
C LYS A 35 20.69 10.42 29.70
N TRP A 36 20.49 9.44 28.80
CA TRP A 36 19.81 8.17 29.12
C TRP A 36 20.62 7.37 30.13
N LEU A 37 21.92 7.33 29.90
CA LEU A 37 22.86 6.59 30.73
C LEU A 37 23.19 7.29 32.06
N GLU A 38 22.92 8.59 32.19
CA GLU A 38 23.12 9.39 33.40
C GLU A 38 21.96 9.27 34.42
N ARG A 39 20.87 8.54 34.12
CA ARG A 39 19.71 8.42 35.02
C ARG A 39 20.09 7.72 36.34
N PRO A 40 19.82 8.34 37.52
CA PRO A 40 20.27 7.82 38.80
C PRO A 40 19.69 6.46 39.24
N HIS A 41 18.59 5.99 38.65
CA HIS A 41 17.92 4.76 39.09
C HIS A 41 17.27 3.98 37.93
N CYS A 42 17.57 2.67 37.91
CA CYS A 42 17.12 1.57 37.03
C CYS A 42 17.93 1.35 35.73
N PRO A 43 18.78 0.31 35.65
CA PRO A 43 19.13 -0.30 34.38
C PRO A 43 17.87 -0.96 33.80
N ASP A 44 17.27 -0.31 32.80
CA ASP A 44 16.28 -0.96 31.95
C ASP A 44 16.96 -1.81 30.89
N ALA A 45 16.19 -2.63 30.17
CA ALA A 45 16.70 -3.52 29.12
C ALA A 45 17.49 -2.80 28.02
N TYR A 46 17.34 -1.48 27.90
CA TYR A 46 18.03 -0.66 26.92
C TYR A 46 19.32 -0.02 27.47
N TYR A 47 19.51 0.05 28.79
CA TYR A 47 20.70 0.61 29.43
C TYR A 47 21.99 -0.05 28.93
N ASP A 48 22.07 -1.39 28.97
CA ASP A 48 23.26 -2.14 28.52
C ASP A 48 23.52 -1.96 27.03
N TRP A 49 22.47 -1.79 26.23
CA TRP A 49 22.59 -1.55 24.80
C TRP A 49 23.14 -0.15 24.53
N PHE A 50 22.57 0.89 25.14
CA PHE A 50 23.05 2.26 25.01
C PHE A 50 24.46 2.46 25.60
N GLN A 51 24.78 1.78 26.71
CA GLN A 51 26.10 1.82 27.31
C GLN A 51 27.16 1.29 26.33
N ARG A 52 26.86 0.18 25.65
CA ARG A 52 27.72 -0.35 24.59
C ARG A 52 27.83 0.59 23.39
N VAL A 53 26.77 1.31 23.01
CA VAL A 53 26.82 2.33 21.95
C VAL A 53 27.75 3.49 22.37
N ARG A 54 27.61 4.00 23.60
CA ARG A 54 28.46 5.07 24.17
C ARG A 54 29.92 4.66 24.31
N GLU A 55 30.19 3.47 24.84
CA GLU A 55 31.54 2.96 25.05
C GLU A 55 32.28 2.72 23.73
N ARG A 56 31.58 2.29 22.66
CA ARG A 56 32.16 2.22 21.30
C ARG A 56 32.63 3.59 20.81
N ARG A 57 31.91 4.67 21.14
CA ARG A 57 32.29 6.06 20.78
C ARG A 57 33.53 6.52 21.54
N HIS A 58 33.60 6.27 22.85
CA HIS A 58 34.81 6.56 23.63
C HIS A 58 35.99 5.71 23.19
N ALA A 59 35.78 4.44 22.82
CA ALA A 59 36.82 3.58 22.26
C ALA A 59 37.35 4.08 20.89
N ALA A 60 36.51 4.73 20.07
CA ALA A 60 36.97 5.40 18.85
C ALA A 60 37.87 6.62 19.15
N ASN A 61 37.67 7.27 20.32
CA ASN A 61 38.41 8.45 20.74
C ASN A 61 39.52 8.18 21.79
N ALA A 62 39.59 6.97 22.36
CA ALA A 62 40.49 6.61 23.47
C ALA A 62 41.09 5.20 23.29
N ASN A 63 42.12 5.13 22.43
CA ASN A 63 43.32 4.27 22.42
C ASN A 63 43.24 2.72 22.60
N ILE A 64 43.73 2.02 21.55
CA ILE A 64 44.49 0.73 21.49
C ILE A 64 44.35 -0.22 22.71
N CYS A 65 43.51 -1.27 22.66
CA CYS A 65 43.86 -2.71 22.79
C CYS A 65 42.65 -3.69 22.95
N LYS A 66 42.81 -4.88 22.34
CA LYS A 66 42.29 -6.26 22.64
C LYS A 66 40.80 -6.67 22.42
N GLU A 67 40.61 -7.35 21.27
CA GLU A 67 39.65 -8.42 20.84
C GLU A 67 38.13 -8.09 20.80
N GLN A 68 37.36 -8.22 19.70
CA GLN A 68 37.43 -8.98 18.44
C GLN A 68 38.07 -8.22 17.26
N ILE A 69 38.89 -8.91 16.44
CA ILE A 69 39.66 -8.34 15.33
C ILE A 69 38.93 -8.54 14.00
N LEU A 70 38.54 -7.46 13.32
CA LEU A 70 38.28 -7.46 11.88
C LEU A 70 39.62 -7.25 11.16
N LEU A 71 40.12 -8.28 10.48
CA LEU A 71 41.34 -8.19 9.68
C LEU A 71 41.10 -7.33 8.44
N TRP A 72 41.55 -6.07 8.48
CA TRP A 72 41.59 -5.16 7.34
C TRP A 72 43.03 -5.03 6.85
N SER A 73 43.35 -5.57 5.67
CA SER A 73 44.73 -5.74 5.23
C SER A 73 45.27 -4.68 4.27
N LYS A 74 44.48 -3.65 3.89
CA LYS A 74 44.94 -2.57 2.99
C LYS A 74 44.28 -1.21 3.25
N GLY A 75 45.07 -0.21 3.66
CA GLY A 75 44.69 1.21 3.69
C GLY A 75 44.27 1.78 5.05
N VAL A 76 44.08 3.11 5.12
CA VAL A 76 43.58 3.83 6.31
C VAL A 76 42.14 3.40 6.60
N PHE A 77 41.81 3.23 7.89
CA PHE A 77 40.46 2.87 8.32
C PHE A 77 39.48 4.04 8.11
N VAL A 78 38.35 3.76 7.45
CA VAL A 78 37.32 4.73 7.06
C VAL A 78 35.98 4.22 7.62
N PRO A 79 35.45 4.79 8.72
CA PRO A 79 34.24 4.31 9.42
C PRO A 79 32.99 4.18 8.52
N GLU A 80 32.93 4.95 7.45
CA GLU A 80 31.90 4.95 6.42
C GLU A 80 31.86 3.62 5.63
N ASN A 81 32.91 2.79 5.72
CA ASN A 81 32.98 1.44 5.15
C ASN A 81 32.55 0.33 6.12
N ILE A 82 32.05 0.69 7.31
CA ILE A 82 31.48 -0.26 8.27
C ILE A 82 29.97 -0.29 8.06
N PHE A 83 29.42 -1.48 7.86
CA PHE A 83 28.00 -1.64 7.61
C PHE A 83 27.32 -2.41 8.75
N THR A 84 26.16 -1.92 9.20
CA THR A 84 25.25 -2.65 10.06
C THR A 84 24.22 -3.39 9.24
N ARG A 85 23.85 -4.60 9.70
CA ARG A 85 22.80 -5.39 9.07
C ARG A 85 21.43 -4.92 9.56
N THR A 86 20.51 -4.58 8.66
CA THR A 86 19.10 -4.33 8.99
C THR A 86 18.44 -5.57 9.57
N VAL A 87 17.49 -5.37 10.47
CA VAL A 87 16.87 -6.47 11.24
C VAL A 87 15.90 -7.29 10.38
N ASP A 88 15.20 -6.65 9.45
CA ASP A 88 14.10 -7.24 8.67
C ASP A 88 14.57 -7.86 7.33
N THR A 89 15.51 -7.22 6.66
CA THR A 89 15.95 -7.54 5.29
C THR A 89 17.38 -8.05 5.22
N GLY A 90 18.16 -7.86 6.29
CA GLY A 90 19.53 -8.33 6.35
C GLY A 90 20.51 -7.56 5.46
N ARG A 91 20.16 -6.38 4.94
CA ARG A 91 21.04 -5.55 4.11
C ARG A 91 22.05 -4.82 4.97
N LEU A 92 23.22 -4.61 4.39
CA LEU A 92 24.29 -3.81 4.96
C LEU A 92 24.04 -2.31 4.71
N ILE A 93 23.85 -1.54 5.77
CA ILE A 93 23.72 -0.08 5.76
C ILE A 93 24.93 0.55 6.47
N PRO A 94 25.57 1.58 5.89
CA PRO A 94 26.69 2.26 6.55
C PRO A 94 26.34 2.74 7.97
N LEU A 95 27.24 2.46 8.92
CA LEU A 95 27.07 2.78 10.34
C LEU A 95 27.04 4.30 10.60
N ASP A 96 27.70 5.07 9.73
CA ASP A 96 27.80 6.53 9.76
C ASP A 96 26.50 7.26 9.36
N ARG A 97 25.43 6.57 8.98
CA ARG A 97 24.16 7.20 8.60
C ARG A 97 23.38 7.71 9.80
N THR A 98 23.82 8.84 10.27
CA THR A 98 23.04 9.88 10.93
C THR A 98 21.56 9.92 10.51
N TRP A 99 20.59 9.72 11.42
CA TRP A 99 19.17 9.95 11.11
C TRP A 99 18.72 11.30 11.67
N VAL A 100 17.80 11.95 10.97
CA VAL A 100 17.17 13.19 11.42
C VAL A 100 15.78 12.85 11.92
N THR A 101 15.52 13.18 13.19
CA THR A 101 14.16 13.09 13.73
C THR A 101 13.48 14.44 13.58
N HIS A 102 12.41 14.47 12.79
CA HIS A 102 11.54 15.63 12.59
C HIS A 102 10.39 15.57 13.58
N VAL A 103 10.43 16.44 14.58
CA VAL A 103 9.39 16.50 15.62
C VAL A 103 8.50 17.70 15.39
N TYR A 104 7.25 17.42 15.02
CA TYR A 104 6.20 18.40 14.82
C TYR A 104 5.40 18.54 16.12
N HIS A 105 5.36 19.74 16.68
CA HIS A 105 4.63 20.02 17.91
C HIS A 105 3.92 21.37 17.85
N HIS A 106 2.91 21.57 18.69
CA HIS A 106 2.23 22.87 18.78
C HIS A 106 3.13 23.93 19.43
N GLN A 107 2.98 25.21 19.08
CA GLN A 107 3.83 26.28 19.62
C GLN A 107 3.74 26.40 21.15
N SER A 108 2.56 26.17 21.75
CA SER A 108 2.40 26.15 23.22
C SER A 108 3.19 25.03 23.90
N MET A 109 3.55 23.99 23.14
CA MET A 109 4.38 22.87 23.61
C MET A 109 5.87 23.16 23.53
N SER A 110 6.31 24.32 23.02
CA SER A 110 7.74 24.67 22.96
C SER A 110 8.42 24.76 24.34
N ARG A 111 7.64 24.92 25.41
CA ARG A 111 8.11 24.85 26.80
C ARG A 111 8.38 23.43 27.29
N LEU A 112 7.84 22.41 26.61
CA LEU A 112 8.25 21.03 26.82
C LEU A 112 9.62 20.89 26.16
N ASN A 113 10.65 20.64 26.95
CA ASN A 113 11.93 20.25 26.38
C ASN A 113 11.67 19.01 25.51
N MET A 114 11.92 19.10 24.20
CA MET A 114 11.64 18.01 23.28
C MET A 114 12.59 16.82 23.47
N MET A 115 13.67 17.06 24.20
CA MET A 115 14.60 16.02 24.62
C MET A 115 13.87 14.91 25.40
N PRO A 116 13.16 15.15 26.52
CA PRO A 116 12.35 14.14 27.22
C PRO A 116 11.42 13.26 26.38
N VAL A 117 10.79 13.82 25.34
CA VAL A 117 9.84 13.10 24.46
C VAL A 117 10.57 12.06 23.63
N ILE A 118 11.65 12.46 22.97
CA ILE A 118 12.41 11.56 22.09
C ILE A 118 13.28 10.66 22.91
N PHE A 119 13.83 11.18 24.01
CA PHE A 119 14.50 10.40 25.03
C PHE A 119 13.67 9.18 25.38
N SER A 120 12.40 9.37 25.77
CA SER A 120 11.50 8.27 26.15
C SER A 120 11.24 7.24 25.04
N MET A 121 11.40 7.63 23.78
CA MET A 121 11.15 6.80 22.60
C MET A 121 12.44 6.36 21.89
N LEU A 122 13.61 6.76 22.40
CA LEU A 122 14.87 6.61 21.69
C LEU A 122 15.16 5.15 21.32
N PRO A 123 14.96 4.16 22.21
CA PRO A 123 15.15 2.77 21.82
C PRO A 123 14.22 2.36 20.67
N GLU A 124 12.96 2.75 20.73
CA GLU A 124 11.94 2.45 19.74
C GLU A 124 12.23 3.08 18.38
N LEU A 125 12.66 4.34 18.36
CA LEU A 125 13.01 5.06 17.14
C LEU A 125 14.26 4.49 16.47
N MET A 126 15.27 4.11 17.26
CA MET A 126 16.48 3.46 16.73
C MET A 126 16.17 2.09 16.11
N LEU A 127 15.21 1.36 16.68
CA LEU A 127 14.77 0.09 16.14
C LEU A 127 13.96 0.30 14.86
N LEU A 128 12.98 1.20 14.86
CA LEU A 128 12.19 1.54 13.68
C LEU A 128 13.07 2.05 12.51
N ARG A 129 14.16 2.75 12.79
CA ARG A 129 15.19 3.09 11.80
C ARG A 129 15.82 1.86 11.16
N GLY A 130 16.29 0.92 11.98
CA GLY A 130 17.03 -0.27 11.56
C GLY A 130 16.17 -1.37 10.92
N MET A 131 14.85 -1.16 10.88
CA MET A 131 13.84 -2.08 10.37
C MET A 131 13.52 -1.91 8.88
N HIS A 132 14.16 -1.02 8.11
CA HIS A 132 13.88 -0.90 6.67
C HIS A 132 15.11 -0.58 5.81
N ASP A 133 15.25 -1.32 4.71
CA ASP A 133 16.30 -1.17 3.68
C ASP A 133 16.30 0.12 2.88
N ARG A 134 15.26 0.92 3.03
CA ARG A 134 15.02 2.10 2.19
C ARG A 134 15.52 3.40 2.83
N GLY A 135 16.32 3.30 3.90
CA GLY A 135 16.86 4.46 4.59
C GLY A 135 15.76 5.24 5.29
N CYS A 136 15.30 4.75 6.44
CA CYS A 136 14.58 5.58 7.43
C CYS A 136 15.53 6.62 8.05
N ASP A 137 16.23 7.36 7.19
CA ASP A 137 17.19 8.40 7.53
C ASP A 137 16.44 9.64 8.06
N GLU A 138 15.15 9.78 7.74
CA GLU A 138 14.25 10.78 8.31
C GLU A 138 13.08 10.09 9.04
N ILE A 139 12.95 10.33 10.34
CA ILE A 139 11.83 9.85 11.16
C ILE A 139 10.90 11.02 11.44
N TYR A 140 9.61 10.81 11.26
CA TYR A 140 8.58 11.84 11.41
C TYR A 140 7.72 11.55 12.63
N VAL A 141 7.72 12.48 13.59
CA VAL A 141 6.95 12.38 14.84
C VAL A 141 6.03 13.59 14.95
N ILE A 142 4.75 13.35 15.23
CA ILE A 142 3.78 14.39 15.57
C ILE A 142 3.42 14.25 17.05
N VAL A 143 3.74 15.26 17.83
CA VAL A 143 3.46 15.32 19.27
C VAL A 143 2.04 15.79 19.51
N THR A 144 1.31 15.05 20.33
CA THR A 144 -0.08 15.28 20.70
C THR A 144 -0.30 15.05 22.20
N ASP A 145 -1.48 15.38 22.70
CA ASP A 145 -1.95 15.02 24.05
C ASP A 145 -3.17 14.10 24.01
N LEU A 146 -3.30 13.27 22.97
CA LEU A 146 -4.43 12.36 22.82
C LEU A 146 -4.43 11.28 23.90
N LYS A 147 -5.59 10.99 24.49
CA LYS A 147 -5.83 9.81 25.34
C LYS A 147 -5.96 8.55 24.49
N ARG A 148 -5.87 7.39 25.16
CA ARG A 148 -5.95 6.05 24.55
C ARG A 148 -7.10 5.91 23.53
N GLN A 149 -8.33 6.17 23.98
CA GLN A 149 -9.52 6.03 23.13
C GLN A 149 -9.53 7.02 21.96
N GLU A 150 -9.03 8.23 22.16
CA GLU A 150 -8.95 9.26 21.13
C GLU A 150 -7.89 8.88 20.08
N MET A 151 -6.77 8.30 20.51
CA MET A 151 -5.72 7.77 19.62
C MET A 151 -6.25 6.64 18.73
N ASP A 152 -7.04 5.70 19.28
CA ASP A 152 -7.69 4.63 18.49
C ASP A 152 -8.62 5.24 17.42
N GLN A 153 -9.49 6.19 17.81
CA GLN A 153 -10.44 6.82 16.89
C GLN A 153 -9.75 7.63 15.78
N VAL A 154 -8.69 8.35 16.12
CA VAL A 154 -7.86 9.09 15.16
C VAL A 154 -7.15 8.12 14.19
N THR A 155 -6.65 7.00 14.70
CA THR A 155 -6.00 5.97 13.90
C THR A 155 -6.96 5.32 12.90
N ASP A 156 -8.17 4.97 13.36
CA ASP A 156 -9.20 4.36 12.51
C ASP A 156 -9.68 5.33 11.43
N TYR A 157 -9.79 6.62 11.76
CA TYR A 157 -10.04 7.65 10.77
C TYR A 157 -8.96 7.67 9.69
N PHE A 158 -7.68 7.69 10.05
CA PHE A 158 -6.60 7.73 9.07
C PHE A 158 -6.55 6.47 8.20
N LYS A 159 -6.79 5.29 8.78
CA LYS A 159 -6.94 4.04 8.01
C LYS A 159 -8.08 4.14 7.01
N TYR A 160 -9.25 4.62 7.45
CA TYR A 160 -10.43 4.74 6.60
C TYR A 160 -10.22 5.76 5.47
N VAL A 161 -9.67 6.93 5.79
CA VAL A 161 -9.33 7.95 4.80
C VAL A 161 -8.34 7.37 3.80
N CYS A 162 -7.17 6.91 4.25
CA CYS A 162 -6.12 6.46 3.35
C CYS A 162 -6.54 5.24 2.51
N ARG A 163 -7.29 4.28 3.06
CA ARG A 163 -7.80 3.14 2.28
C ARG A 163 -8.74 3.56 1.14
N ASN A 164 -9.52 4.63 1.33
CA ASN A 164 -10.56 5.02 0.38
C ASN A 164 -10.19 6.24 -0.48
N SER A 165 -9.20 7.04 -0.06
CA SER A 165 -8.72 8.23 -0.77
C SER A 165 -7.37 8.04 -1.45
N ALA A 166 -6.65 6.95 -1.16
CA ALA A 166 -5.40 6.63 -1.83
C ALA A 166 -5.60 6.58 -3.35
N ASN A 167 -6.75 6.10 -3.81
CA ASN A 167 -6.97 5.69 -5.19
C ASN A 167 -7.66 6.73 -6.09
N GLY A 168 -7.57 8.02 -5.73
CA GLY A 168 -8.29 9.10 -6.42
C GLY A 168 -9.61 9.49 -5.72
N PRO A 169 -10.56 10.12 -6.43
CA PRO A 169 -11.74 10.72 -5.80
C PRO A 169 -12.64 9.66 -5.14
N CYS A 170 -13.03 9.93 -3.89
CA CYS A 170 -13.90 9.07 -3.10
C CYS A 170 -15.33 9.02 -3.67
N LYS A 171 -16.08 7.95 -3.42
CA LYS A 171 -17.54 7.95 -3.61
C LYS A 171 -18.18 9.04 -2.71
N PRO A 172 -19.28 9.71 -3.10
CA PRO A 172 -19.92 10.74 -2.26
C PRO A 172 -20.27 10.25 -0.85
N SER A 173 -20.76 9.01 -0.71
CA SER A 173 -21.04 8.39 0.59
C SER A 173 -19.79 8.19 1.47
N VAL A 174 -18.63 7.98 0.84
CA VAL A 174 -17.35 7.87 1.54
C VAL A 174 -16.86 9.25 1.95
N GLU A 175 -17.01 10.27 1.10
CA GLU A 175 -16.67 11.66 1.39
C GLU A 175 -17.55 12.24 2.52
N GLU A 176 -18.87 12.00 2.49
CA GLU A 176 -19.79 12.34 3.57
C GLU A 176 -19.36 11.73 4.89
N LYS A 177 -19.02 10.43 4.88
CA LYS A 177 -18.49 9.74 6.06
C LYS A 177 -17.17 10.35 6.55
N ILE A 178 -16.22 10.63 5.66
CA ILE A 178 -14.94 11.27 6.03
C ILE A 178 -15.16 12.67 6.62
N ASN A 179 -16.08 13.46 6.06
CA ASN A 179 -16.41 14.79 6.59
C ASN A 179 -17.09 14.68 7.96
N HIS A 180 -18.05 13.77 8.11
CA HIS A 180 -18.74 13.51 9.37
C HIS A 180 -17.77 13.04 10.47
N ASP A 181 -16.93 12.06 10.17
CA ASP A 181 -15.94 11.52 11.11
C ASP A 181 -14.90 12.60 11.49
N HIS A 182 -14.42 13.40 10.52
CA HIS A 182 -13.50 14.50 10.79
C HIS A 182 -14.14 15.59 11.66
N MET A 183 -15.40 15.99 11.39
CA MET A 183 -16.11 16.95 12.24
C MET A 183 -16.31 16.41 13.65
N THR A 184 -16.71 15.14 13.76
CA THR A 184 -16.90 14.47 15.05
C THR A 184 -15.61 14.47 15.86
N LEU A 185 -14.48 14.09 15.25
CA LEU A 185 -13.17 14.14 15.89
C LEU A 185 -12.75 15.56 16.26
N THR A 186 -13.00 16.53 15.38
CA THR A 186 -12.68 17.95 15.65
C THR A 186 -13.43 18.46 16.88
N HIS A 187 -14.75 18.28 16.93
CA HIS A 187 -15.57 18.73 18.05
C HIS A 187 -15.23 17.98 19.34
N MET A 188 -14.98 16.68 19.25
CA MET A 188 -14.65 15.86 20.41
C MET A 188 -13.31 16.26 21.02
N LEU A 189 -12.27 16.45 20.20
CA LEU A 189 -10.95 16.84 20.66
C LEU A 189 -10.89 18.30 21.13
N ASP A 190 -11.63 19.21 20.49
CA ASP A 190 -11.77 20.61 20.93
C ASP A 190 -12.50 20.72 22.28
N ARG A 191 -13.61 20.00 22.45
CA ARG A 191 -14.32 19.92 23.75
C ARG A 191 -13.43 19.39 24.86
N ASN A 192 -12.56 18.43 24.53
CA ASN A 192 -11.60 17.86 25.47
C ASN A 192 -10.33 18.72 25.62
N ARG A 193 -10.26 19.89 24.97
CA ARG A 193 -9.15 20.86 24.99
C ARG A 193 -7.81 20.25 24.59
N ARG A 194 -7.83 19.34 23.61
CA ARG A 194 -6.64 18.68 23.08
C ARG A 194 -5.80 19.61 22.23
N THR A 195 -4.49 19.44 22.36
CA THR A 195 -3.48 20.19 21.62
C THR A 195 -2.45 19.22 21.03
N PRO A 196 -2.11 19.31 19.73
CA PRO A 196 -2.76 20.12 18.69
C PRO A 196 -4.22 19.71 18.48
N CYS A 197 -5.02 20.60 17.89
CA CYS A 197 -6.40 20.25 17.52
C CYS A 197 -6.39 19.25 16.35
N PHE A 198 -7.47 18.49 16.18
CA PHE A 198 -7.54 17.46 15.14
C PHE A 198 -7.19 17.95 13.72
N PRO A 199 -7.69 19.12 13.26
CA PRO A 199 -7.31 19.67 11.96
C PRO A 199 -5.79 19.88 11.78
N GLN A 200 -5.07 20.28 12.83
CA GLN A 200 -3.61 20.46 12.78
C GLN A 200 -2.89 19.11 12.66
N ILE A 201 -3.39 18.08 13.36
CA ILE A 201 -2.86 16.71 13.28
C ILE A 201 -3.10 16.12 11.88
N ASP A 202 -4.35 16.17 11.39
CA ASP A 202 -4.73 15.64 10.07
C ASP A 202 -3.96 16.31 8.93
N LEU A 203 -3.86 17.64 8.96
CA LEU A 203 -3.09 18.41 7.98
C LEU A 203 -1.63 17.96 7.96
N THR A 204 -0.98 17.94 9.12
CA THR A 204 0.45 17.65 9.22
C THR A 204 0.75 16.21 8.80
N LEU A 205 -0.02 15.24 9.29
CA LEU A 205 0.17 13.83 8.96
C LEU A 205 -0.01 13.57 7.47
N ARG A 206 -1.09 14.09 6.87
CA ARG A 206 -1.31 13.92 5.42
C ARG A 206 -0.24 14.63 4.60
N ALA A 207 0.24 15.78 5.05
CA ALA A 207 1.34 16.50 4.39
C ALA A 207 2.65 15.70 4.44
N ILE A 208 2.99 15.08 5.58
CA ILE A 208 4.14 14.19 5.73
C ILE A 208 4.02 13.00 4.77
N LEU A 209 2.89 12.29 4.79
CA LEU A 209 2.68 11.12 3.93
C LEU A 209 2.76 11.46 2.44
N PHE A 210 2.31 12.66 2.06
CA PHE A 210 2.31 13.10 0.68
C PHE A 210 3.66 13.62 0.20
N GLU A 211 4.27 14.56 0.92
CA GLU A 211 5.51 15.23 0.52
C GLU A 211 6.74 14.37 0.78
N LYS A 212 6.78 13.66 1.92
CA LYS A 212 7.96 12.95 2.41
C LYS A 212 7.88 11.45 2.16
N ARG A 213 6.66 10.90 2.08
CA ARG A 213 6.39 9.48 1.81
C ARG A 213 7.22 8.53 2.70
N PRO A 214 7.27 8.76 4.02
CA PRO A 214 8.08 7.92 4.88
C PRO A 214 7.45 6.52 5.00
N PRO A 215 8.25 5.48 5.32
CA PRO A 215 7.72 4.14 5.58
C PRO A 215 6.68 4.10 6.71
N PHE A 216 6.84 4.98 7.70
CA PHE A 216 5.91 5.15 8.81
C PHE A 216 5.93 6.60 9.33
N VAL A 217 4.89 6.97 10.07
CA VAL A 217 4.80 8.22 10.85
C VAL A 217 4.40 7.86 12.27
N VAL A 218 4.98 8.52 13.28
CA VAL A 218 4.63 8.28 14.68
C VAL A 218 3.72 9.40 15.19
N LEU A 219 2.53 9.04 15.66
CA LEU A 219 1.69 9.91 16.48
C LEU A 219 2.07 9.68 17.95
N PHE A 220 2.85 10.60 18.50
CA PHE A 220 3.29 10.54 19.88
C PHE A 220 2.28 11.22 20.81
N SER A 221 1.92 10.57 21.91
CA SER A 221 1.17 11.20 23.00
C SER A 221 2.06 11.36 24.22
N HIS A 222 2.18 12.60 24.72
CA HIS A 222 2.95 12.87 25.94
C HIS A 222 2.15 12.62 27.23
N GLN A 223 0.91 12.12 27.13
CA GLN A 223 0.13 11.76 28.31
C GLN A 223 0.57 10.42 28.87
N THR A 224 0.86 10.38 30.17
CA THR A 224 1.39 9.20 30.88
C THR A 224 0.44 7.99 30.86
N MET A 225 -0.86 8.20 30.67
CA MET A 225 -1.90 7.15 30.63
C MET A 225 -2.37 6.84 29.20
N SER A 226 -1.65 7.32 28.19
CA SER A 226 -1.92 7.04 26.78
C SER A 226 -0.78 6.22 26.17
N TYR A 227 -0.97 5.82 24.92
CA TYR A 227 0.08 5.21 24.11
C TYR A 227 0.30 6.04 22.83
N SER A 228 1.47 5.89 22.25
CA SER A 228 1.83 6.46 20.96
C SER A 228 1.62 5.44 19.83
N GLN A 229 1.14 5.88 18.67
CA GLN A 229 0.79 5.01 17.56
C GLN A 229 1.79 5.14 16.41
N ILE A 230 2.34 4.01 15.95
CA ILE A 230 3.08 3.94 14.68
C ILE A 230 2.08 3.70 13.57
N LEU A 231 2.08 4.56 12.55
CA LEU A 231 1.23 4.46 11.37
C LEU A 231 2.10 4.11 10.17
N PHE A 232 1.98 2.87 9.68
CA PHE A 232 2.73 2.39 8.52
C PHE A 232 2.05 2.86 7.24
N ALA A 233 2.80 3.50 6.36
CA ALA A 233 2.26 4.01 5.10
C ALA A 233 1.75 2.88 4.18
N ASN A 234 2.33 1.69 4.30
CA ASN A 234 1.99 0.51 3.53
C ASN A 234 2.25 -0.77 4.34
N SER A 235 1.54 -1.86 4.03
CA SER A 235 1.74 -3.17 4.64
C SER A 235 3.17 -3.71 4.44
N LEU A 236 3.83 -3.33 3.34
CA LEU A 236 5.24 -3.67 3.08
C LEU A 236 6.23 -3.05 4.08
N PHE A 237 5.82 -2.00 4.80
CA PHE A 237 6.65 -1.37 5.82
C PHE A 237 6.36 -1.93 7.22
N VAL A 238 5.54 -2.97 7.34
CA VAL A 238 5.31 -3.61 8.63
C VAL A 238 6.30 -4.76 8.81
N PRO A 239 7.19 -4.72 9.81
CA PRO A 239 8.12 -5.81 10.12
C PRO A 239 7.40 -7.10 10.54
N SER A 240 8.11 -8.23 10.41
CA SER A 240 7.60 -9.54 10.83
C SER A 240 7.28 -9.56 12.33
N LYS A 241 6.26 -10.34 12.72
CA LYS A 241 5.88 -10.57 14.12
C LYS A 241 7.03 -11.10 14.98
N GLU A 242 7.96 -11.84 14.37
CA GLU A 242 9.14 -12.41 15.04
C GLU A 242 10.09 -11.32 15.53
N VAL A 243 10.16 -10.19 14.80
CA VAL A 243 10.97 -9.05 15.23
C VAL A 243 10.43 -8.49 16.54
N TYR A 244 9.11 -8.47 16.73
CA TYR A 244 8.46 -7.84 17.87
C TYR A 244 8.25 -8.76 19.08
N PHE A 245 8.58 -10.05 18.96
CA PHE A 245 8.32 -11.03 20.02
C PHE A 245 9.09 -10.70 21.31
N ASP A 246 10.36 -10.30 21.18
CA ASP A 246 11.24 -9.97 22.31
C ASP A 246 11.15 -8.49 22.75
N PHE A 247 10.26 -7.70 22.13
CA PHE A 247 10.14 -6.29 22.48
C PHE A 247 9.44 -6.11 23.83
N PRO A 248 10.01 -5.28 24.75
CA PRO A 248 9.41 -5.02 26.04
C PRO A 248 7.94 -4.59 25.94
N SER A 249 7.09 -5.21 26.77
CA SER A 249 5.74 -4.76 27.05
C SER A 249 5.72 -3.97 28.35
N GLY A 250 5.26 -2.73 28.34
CA GLY A 250 5.24 -1.90 29.55
C GLY A 250 5.62 -0.45 29.28
N CYS A 251 5.30 0.44 30.21
CA CYS A 251 6.00 1.71 30.32
C CYS A 251 7.30 1.53 31.13
N PRO A 252 8.29 2.43 31.01
CA PRO A 252 9.55 2.33 31.75
C PRO A 252 9.42 2.60 33.26
N ASN A 253 8.20 2.73 33.81
CA ASN A 253 7.98 2.93 35.25
C ASN A 253 8.01 1.57 35.98
N PRO A 254 9.00 1.31 36.84
CA PRO A 254 9.13 0.04 37.56
C PRO A 254 7.99 -0.22 38.57
N GLY A 255 7.20 0.80 38.92
CA GLY A 255 6.01 0.67 39.78
C GLY A 255 4.69 0.44 39.01
N CYS A 256 4.72 0.32 37.68
CA CYS A 256 3.53 0.11 36.88
C CYS A 256 3.15 -1.39 36.84
N THR A 257 1.94 -1.72 37.31
CA THR A 257 1.39 -3.10 37.27
C THR A 257 0.36 -3.29 36.16
N ASP A 258 0.15 -2.28 35.32
CA ASP A 258 -0.78 -2.35 34.20
C ASP A 258 -0.10 -3.01 32.99
N ASN A 259 -0.47 -4.28 32.75
CA ASN A 259 0.00 -5.07 31.61
C ASN A 259 -0.42 -4.49 30.25
N CYS A 260 -1.33 -3.52 30.22
CA CYS A 260 -1.78 -2.81 29.02
C CYS A 260 -1.17 -1.41 28.88
N CYS A 261 -0.21 -1.05 29.74
CA CYS A 261 0.51 0.21 29.67
C CYS A 261 1.67 0.07 28.68
N GLU A 262 1.59 0.73 27.53
CA GLU A 262 2.64 0.73 26.50
C GLU A 262 2.92 2.18 26.12
N LEU A 263 4.20 2.59 26.06
CA LEU A 263 4.57 3.94 25.64
C LEU A 263 4.37 4.15 24.14
N ILE A 264 4.76 3.15 23.34
CA ILE A 264 4.53 3.06 21.90
C ILE A 264 3.89 1.71 21.60
N ARG A 265 2.78 1.72 20.85
CA ARG A 265 2.07 0.51 20.45
C ARG A 265 2.76 -0.12 19.23
N PHE A 266 3.61 -1.10 19.48
CA PHE A 266 4.21 -1.91 18.43
C PHE A 266 3.26 -3.00 17.93
N PRO A 267 3.32 -3.34 16.63
CA PRO A 267 2.53 -4.41 16.06
C PRO A 267 3.12 -5.79 16.41
N LYS A 268 2.99 -6.22 17.67
CA LYS A 268 3.57 -7.48 18.19
C LYS A 268 3.14 -8.74 17.43
N LYS A 269 1.97 -8.72 16.79
CA LYS A 269 1.49 -9.81 15.92
C LYS A 269 1.72 -9.49 14.43
N GLY A 270 2.66 -8.60 14.11
CA GLY A 270 2.91 -8.12 12.76
C GLY A 270 1.69 -7.42 12.16
N LEU A 271 1.41 -7.69 10.89
CA LEU A 271 0.32 -7.07 10.12
C LEU A 271 -1.04 -7.10 10.81
N GLU A 272 -1.35 -8.15 11.58
CA GLU A 272 -2.65 -8.28 12.28
C GLU A 272 -2.92 -7.15 13.28
N THR A 273 -1.86 -6.64 13.88
CA THR A 273 -1.91 -5.56 14.89
C THR A 273 -1.38 -4.22 14.39
N ALA A 274 -0.91 -4.17 13.13
CA ALA A 274 -0.32 -2.98 12.56
C ALA A 274 -1.37 -1.97 12.11
N ALA A 275 -1.11 -0.69 12.39
CA ALA A 275 -1.89 0.40 11.83
C ALA A 275 -1.36 0.75 10.44
N VAL A 276 -1.84 0.02 9.42
CA VAL A 276 -1.50 0.26 8.01
C VAL A 276 -2.49 1.23 7.38
N LEU A 277 -1.97 2.31 6.78
CA LEU A 277 -2.77 3.38 6.20
C LEU A 277 -3.27 3.04 4.79
N CYS A 278 -2.45 2.47 3.91
CA CYS A 278 -2.82 2.17 2.52
C CYS A 278 -2.48 0.72 2.13
N ASP A 279 -3.46 0.00 1.59
CA ASP A 279 -3.29 -1.35 1.05
C ASP A 279 -3.56 -1.37 -0.48
N LYS A 280 -2.77 -2.16 -1.23
CA LYS A 280 -2.56 -2.05 -2.69
C LYS A 280 -3.87 -2.19 -3.51
N ARG A 281 -4.37 -1.07 -4.06
CA ARG A 281 -5.28 -1.03 -5.23
C ARG A 281 -4.74 -0.19 -6.41
N LYS A 282 -3.47 0.22 -6.44
CA LYS A 282 -2.99 1.38 -7.24
C LYS A 282 -2.25 1.14 -8.55
N ILE A 283 -2.05 -0.08 -9.03
CA ILE A 283 -1.23 -0.25 -10.25
C ILE A 283 -1.95 0.39 -11.46
N ASP A 284 -3.25 0.15 -11.63
CA ASP A 284 -4.02 0.65 -12.77
C ASP A 284 -4.15 2.19 -12.79
N GLU A 285 -4.30 2.79 -11.62
CA GLU A 285 -4.35 4.25 -11.50
C GLU A 285 -2.99 4.90 -11.72
N GLU A 286 -1.90 4.22 -11.37
CA GLU A 286 -0.57 4.74 -11.66
C GLU A 286 -0.21 4.61 -13.14
N LEU A 287 -0.68 3.56 -13.82
CA LEU A 287 -0.56 3.41 -15.27
C LEU A 287 -1.35 4.48 -16.05
N MET A 288 -2.55 4.84 -15.59
CA MET A 288 -3.43 5.81 -16.28
C MET A 288 -3.21 7.28 -15.89
N ASN A 289 -2.38 7.57 -14.87
CA ASN A 289 -2.07 8.95 -14.48
C ASN A 289 -0.92 9.54 -15.33
N ALA A 290 -0.57 10.81 -15.13
CA ALA A 290 0.47 11.48 -15.90
C ALA A 290 1.87 10.81 -15.85
N ALA A 291 2.16 9.98 -14.84
CA ALA A 291 3.41 9.24 -14.73
C ALA A 291 3.43 7.99 -15.62
N GLY A 292 2.30 7.31 -15.81
CA GLY A 292 2.16 6.20 -16.76
C GLY A 292 1.71 6.64 -18.17
N ALA A 293 1.01 7.77 -18.27
CA ALA A 293 0.55 8.45 -19.49
C ALA A 293 -0.30 7.60 -20.45
N PHE A 294 -0.83 6.46 -20.01
CA PHE A 294 -1.71 5.63 -20.83
C PHE A 294 -3.16 6.11 -20.79
N SER A 295 -3.83 6.13 -21.94
CA SER A 295 -5.28 6.26 -21.98
C SER A 295 -5.96 4.93 -21.65
N ILE A 296 -7.19 5.01 -21.15
CA ILE A 296 -8.00 3.81 -20.93
C ILE A 296 -8.20 3.03 -22.24
N ASP A 297 -8.38 3.72 -23.37
CA ASP A 297 -8.47 3.10 -24.69
C ASP A 297 -7.20 2.31 -25.03
N GLN A 298 -6.01 2.83 -24.73
CA GLN A 298 -4.74 2.13 -24.99
C GLN A 298 -4.60 0.87 -24.13
N LEU A 299 -4.84 0.97 -22.82
CA LEU A 299 -4.73 -0.18 -21.92
C LEU A 299 -5.77 -1.25 -22.25
N MET A 300 -7.01 -0.83 -22.54
CA MET A 300 -8.11 -1.72 -22.93
C MET A 300 -7.86 -2.38 -24.28
N GLU A 301 -7.30 -1.64 -25.25
CA GLU A 301 -6.92 -2.21 -26.56
C GLU A 301 -5.87 -3.31 -26.40
N LEU A 302 -4.83 -3.06 -25.61
CA LEU A 302 -3.76 -4.02 -25.35
C LEU A 302 -4.24 -5.20 -24.50
N ALA A 303 -5.09 -4.95 -23.50
CA ALA A 303 -5.66 -5.99 -22.65
C ALA A 303 -6.59 -6.92 -23.45
N GLY A 304 -7.49 -6.36 -24.26
CA GLY A 304 -8.38 -7.14 -25.12
C GLY A 304 -7.63 -7.90 -26.23
N LEU A 305 -6.58 -7.30 -26.81
CA LEU A 305 -5.68 -8.01 -27.73
C LEU A 305 -4.99 -9.20 -27.04
N ALA A 306 -4.48 -9.02 -25.82
CA ALA A 306 -3.88 -10.10 -25.04
C ALA A 306 -4.88 -11.22 -24.74
N CYS A 307 -6.13 -10.89 -24.41
CA CYS A 307 -7.20 -11.88 -24.26
C CYS A 307 -7.46 -12.66 -25.56
N ALA A 308 -7.55 -11.98 -26.71
CA ALA A 308 -7.75 -12.62 -28.01
C ALA A 308 -6.56 -13.51 -28.40
N GLN A 309 -5.32 -13.05 -28.20
CA GLN A 309 -4.11 -13.85 -28.45
C GLN A 309 -4.03 -15.08 -27.56
N THR A 310 -4.43 -14.96 -26.29
CA THR A 310 -4.49 -16.09 -25.37
C THR A 310 -5.47 -17.14 -25.89
N LEU A 311 -6.68 -16.72 -26.26
CA LEU A 311 -7.68 -17.63 -26.81
C LEU A 311 -7.16 -18.30 -28.08
N ALA A 312 -6.56 -17.56 -29.00
CA ALA A 312 -6.03 -18.11 -30.25
C ALA A 312 -4.85 -19.08 -30.05
N THR A 313 -4.06 -18.87 -29.01
CA THR A 313 -2.94 -19.77 -28.63
C THR A 313 -3.45 -21.09 -28.06
N VAL A 314 -4.58 -21.07 -27.34
CA VAL A 314 -5.14 -22.25 -26.67
C VAL A 314 -6.10 -23.02 -27.56
N TYR A 315 -6.93 -22.32 -28.33
CA TYR A 315 -8.02 -22.90 -29.11
C TYR A 315 -7.82 -22.61 -30.59
N ASN A 316 -7.38 -23.62 -31.35
CA ASN A 316 -7.18 -23.49 -32.79
C ASN A 316 -8.50 -23.12 -33.51
N GLN A 317 -8.44 -22.07 -34.34
CA GLN A 317 -9.59 -21.49 -35.06
C GLN A 317 -10.32 -22.48 -35.96
N GLU A 318 -9.63 -23.41 -36.62
CA GLU A 318 -10.25 -24.39 -37.52
C GLU A 318 -11.12 -25.38 -36.77
N LYS A 319 -10.73 -25.71 -35.53
CA LYS A 319 -11.44 -26.65 -34.66
C LYS A 319 -12.49 -25.99 -33.78
N TYR A 320 -12.23 -24.76 -33.32
CA TYR A 320 -13.09 -24.03 -32.39
C TYR A 320 -13.43 -22.62 -32.92
N PRO A 321 -14.12 -22.51 -34.06
CA PRO A 321 -14.32 -21.23 -34.73
C PRO A 321 -15.31 -20.30 -34.02
N ARG A 322 -16.28 -20.82 -33.24
CA ARG A 322 -17.38 -20.03 -32.68
C ARG A 322 -17.08 -19.63 -31.24
N VAL A 323 -16.97 -18.33 -30.98
CA VAL A 323 -16.64 -17.81 -29.64
C VAL A 323 -17.80 -16.98 -29.10
N LEU A 324 -18.35 -17.35 -27.94
CA LEU A 324 -19.30 -16.51 -27.21
C LEU A 324 -18.54 -15.58 -26.28
N VAL A 325 -18.65 -14.27 -26.49
CA VAL A 325 -18.01 -13.27 -25.64
C VAL A 325 -19.05 -12.63 -24.73
N CYS A 326 -18.95 -12.91 -23.43
CA CYS A 326 -19.89 -12.45 -22.42
C CYS A 326 -19.40 -11.15 -21.78
N CYS A 327 -19.95 -10.02 -22.19
CA CYS A 327 -19.51 -8.71 -21.75
C CYS A 327 -20.39 -8.15 -20.63
N GLY A 328 -19.75 -7.73 -19.53
CA GLY A 328 -20.40 -6.96 -18.48
C GLY A 328 -20.48 -5.46 -18.80
N PRO A 329 -21.06 -4.65 -17.90
CA PRO A 329 -21.27 -3.22 -18.14
C PRO A 329 -20.04 -2.33 -17.86
N GLY A 330 -18.92 -2.92 -17.42
CA GLY A 330 -17.72 -2.22 -16.93
C GLY A 330 -16.50 -2.38 -17.82
N ASN A 331 -15.31 -2.04 -17.29
CA ASN A 331 -14.05 -2.07 -18.05
C ASN A 331 -13.76 -3.47 -18.64
N GLN A 332 -14.00 -4.55 -17.88
CA GLN A 332 -13.87 -5.92 -18.40
C GLN A 332 -14.74 -6.18 -19.62
N GLY A 333 -15.97 -5.66 -19.64
CA GLY A 333 -16.83 -5.80 -20.80
C GLY A 333 -16.27 -5.07 -22.02
N GLY A 334 -15.59 -3.93 -21.80
CA GLY A 334 -14.80 -3.25 -22.82
C GLY A 334 -13.64 -4.09 -23.35
N ASP A 335 -12.85 -4.71 -22.46
CA ASP A 335 -11.79 -5.65 -22.85
C ASP A 335 -12.37 -6.81 -23.68
N GLY A 336 -13.56 -7.31 -23.31
CA GLY A 336 -14.31 -8.31 -24.06
C GLY A 336 -14.72 -7.85 -25.46
N LEU A 337 -15.20 -6.62 -25.63
CA LEU A 337 -15.54 -6.06 -26.94
C LEU A 337 -14.30 -5.91 -27.84
N VAL A 338 -13.17 -5.45 -27.28
CA VAL A 338 -11.88 -5.41 -27.99
C VAL A 338 -11.45 -6.81 -28.39
N ALA A 339 -11.52 -7.79 -27.47
CA ALA A 339 -11.19 -9.17 -27.74
C ALA A 339 -12.07 -9.76 -28.85
N ALA A 340 -13.38 -9.52 -28.82
CA ALA A 340 -14.32 -9.94 -29.86
C ALA A 340 -13.92 -9.38 -31.23
N ARG A 341 -13.56 -8.09 -31.31
CA ARG A 341 -13.07 -7.47 -32.54
C ARG A 341 -11.82 -8.15 -33.09
N HIS A 342 -10.79 -8.32 -32.25
CA HIS A 342 -9.53 -8.98 -32.66
C HIS A 342 -9.76 -10.44 -33.05
N LEU A 343 -10.60 -11.18 -32.34
CA LEU A 343 -10.97 -12.55 -32.69
C LEU A 343 -11.61 -12.62 -34.08
N GLY A 344 -12.47 -11.67 -34.44
CA GLY A 344 -12.99 -11.55 -35.80
C GLY A 344 -11.88 -11.34 -36.84
N MET A 345 -10.88 -10.51 -36.54
CA MET A 345 -9.70 -10.31 -37.42
C MET A 345 -8.82 -11.56 -37.50
N PHE A 346 -8.77 -12.36 -36.44
CA PHE A 346 -8.05 -13.64 -36.40
C PHE A 346 -8.85 -14.77 -37.08
N GLY A 347 -10.02 -14.48 -37.65
CA GLY A 347 -10.84 -15.42 -38.41
C GLY A 347 -11.83 -16.24 -37.58
N TYR A 348 -11.94 -16.00 -36.28
CA TYR A 348 -13.01 -16.59 -35.47
C TYR A 348 -14.37 -15.97 -35.83
N LYS A 349 -15.44 -16.61 -35.37
CA LYS A 349 -16.84 -16.16 -35.50
C LYS A 349 -17.37 -15.79 -34.12
N PRO A 350 -17.00 -14.60 -33.59
CA PRO A 350 -17.46 -14.17 -32.28
C PRO A 350 -18.95 -13.79 -32.30
N THR A 351 -19.64 -14.11 -31.21
CA THR A 351 -20.98 -13.63 -30.89
C THR A 351 -20.93 -12.94 -29.53
N ILE A 352 -21.46 -11.72 -29.43
CA ILE A 352 -21.41 -10.93 -28.21
C ILE A 352 -22.71 -11.11 -27.42
N TRP A 353 -22.59 -11.50 -26.15
CA TRP A 353 -23.67 -11.41 -25.17
C TRP A 353 -23.41 -10.22 -24.24
N MET A 354 -24.26 -9.19 -24.33
CA MET A 354 -24.12 -7.95 -23.54
C MET A 354 -25.50 -7.48 -23.09
N PRO A 355 -26.09 -8.08 -22.03
CA PRO A 355 -27.48 -7.82 -21.63
C PRO A 355 -27.64 -6.43 -21.00
N LYS A 356 -26.54 -5.83 -20.54
CA LYS A 356 -26.51 -4.48 -20.00
C LYS A 356 -25.33 -3.72 -20.61
N PRO A 357 -25.57 -2.90 -21.64
CA PRO A 357 -24.53 -2.05 -22.21
C PRO A 357 -23.93 -1.13 -21.16
N GLY A 358 -22.62 -0.91 -21.24
CA GLY A 358 -21.95 0.07 -20.41
C GLY A 358 -22.37 1.50 -20.76
N SER A 359 -22.36 2.40 -19.78
CA SER A 359 -22.84 3.78 -19.97
C SER A 359 -21.82 4.73 -20.60
N LYS A 360 -20.53 4.40 -20.62
CA LYS A 360 -19.46 5.27 -21.14
C LYS A 360 -19.37 5.22 -22.66
N ASP A 361 -19.01 6.35 -23.28
CA ASP A 361 -18.83 6.49 -24.75
C ASP A 361 -17.89 5.44 -25.34
N ILE A 362 -16.76 5.15 -24.67
CA ILE A 362 -15.79 4.14 -25.11
C ILE A 362 -16.45 2.79 -25.43
N TYR A 363 -17.39 2.32 -24.61
CA TYR A 363 -18.06 1.05 -24.86
C TYR A 363 -19.00 1.10 -26.06
N GLN A 364 -19.64 2.24 -26.29
CA GLN A 364 -20.50 2.44 -27.47
C GLN A 364 -19.65 2.48 -28.74
N ARG A 365 -18.48 3.14 -28.70
CA ARG A 365 -17.52 3.14 -29.81
C ARG A 365 -16.98 1.75 -30.09
N LEU A 366 -16.56 1.01 -29.06
CA LEU A 366 -16.08 -0.37 -29.19
C LEU A 366 -17.16 -1.29 -29.76
N LYS A 367 -18.40 -1.14 -29.28
CA LYS A 367 -19.55 -1.86 -29.81
C LYS A 367 -19.80 -1.52 -31.28
N LYS A 368 -19.75 -0.24 -31.64
CA LYS A 368 -19.89 0.21 -33.03
C LYS A 368 -18.79 -0.35 -33.94
N GLN A 369 -17.55 -0.47 -33.44
CA GLN A 369 -16.47 -1.13 -34.18
C GLN A 369 -16.77 -2.61 -34.42
N CYS A 370 -17.32 -3.32 -33.42
CA CYS A 370 -17.78 -4.71 -33.60
C CYS A 370 -18.90 -4.80 -34.64
N ASP A 371 -19.84 -3.85 -34.62
CA ASP A 371 -20.96 -3.79 -35.59
C ASP A 371 -20.47 -3.51 -37.02
N ASN A 372 -19.49 -2.62 -37.18
CA ASN A 372 -18.85 -2.33 -38.47
C ASN A 372 -18.09 -3.55 -39.03
N MET A 373 -17.75 -4.50 -38.17
CA MET A 373 -17.17 -5.79 -38.55
C MET A 373 -18.21 -6.93 -38.66
N HIS A 374 -19.50 -6.59 -38.61
CA HIS A 374 -20.61 -7.55 -38.69
C HIS A 374 -20.59 -8.63 -37.61
N ILE A 375 -20.03 -8.32 -36.43
CA ILE A 375 -20.04 -9.22 -35.27
C ILE A 375 -21.44 -9.22 -34.65
N GLN A 376 -22.09 -10.38 -34.59
CA GLN A 376 -23.44 -10.50 -34.06
C GLN A 376 -23.47 -10.19 -32.55
N THR A 377 -24.44 -9.39 -32.13
CA THR A 377 -24.73 -9.15 -30.71
C THR A 377 -26.12 -9.67 -30.38
N ILE A 378 -26.24 -10.45 -29.31
CA ILE A 378 -27.51 -10.94 -28.80
C ILE A 378 -28.30 -9.76 -28.25
N VAL A 379 -29.56 -9.64 -28.67
CA VAL A 379 -30.45 -8.57 -28.22
C VAL A 379 -30.62 -8.68 -26.69
N PRO A 380 -30.42 -7.58 -25.95
CA PRO A 380 -30.66 -7.57 -24.51
C PRO A 380 -32.09 -8.03 -24.18
N SER A 381 -32.20 -9.04 -23.32
CA SER A 381 -33.47 -9.58 -22.84
C SER A 381 -33.38 -9.85 -21.35
N THR A 382 -34.52 -9.78 -20.67
CA THR A 382 -34.67 -10.25 -19.29
C THR A 382 -34.76 -11.78 -19.22
N ASP A 383 -35.00 -12.44 -20.36
CA ASP A 383 -34.98 -13.89 -20.50
C ASP A 383 -33.54 -14.39 -20.75
N VAL A 384 -33.22 -15.52 -20.13
CA VAL A 384 -31.94 -16.22 -20.29
C VAL A 384 -31.92 -17.18 -21.49
N GLN A 385 -33.06 -17.45 -22.13
CA GLN A 385 -33.13 -18.37 -23.25
C GLN A 385 -32.20 -18.00 -24.42
N PRO A 386 -32.08 -16.73 -24.85
CA PRO A 386 -31.11 -16.34 -25.89
C PRO A 386 -29.65 -16.63 -25.51
N LEU A 387 -29.32 -16.53 -24.22
CA LEU A 387 -28.00 -16.92 -23.70
C LEU A 387 -27.82 -18.44 -23.78
N ARG A 388 -28.82 -19.22 -23.34
CA ARG A 388 -28.79 -20.69 -23.39
C ARG A 388 -28.58 -21.20 -24.81
N ASP A 389 -29.29 -20.63 -25.79
CA ASP A 389 -29.15 -21.00 -27.20
C ASP A 389 -27.79 -20.61 -27.78
N ALA A 390 -27.18 -19.52 -27.30
CA ALA A 390 -25.85 -19.10 -27.72
C ALA A 390 -24.77 -20.01 -27.14
N LEU A 391 -24.88 -20.38 -25.86
CA LEU A 391 -23.99 -21.32 -25.19
C LEU A 391 -23.96 -22.68 -25.91
N ALA A 392 -25.13 -23.19 -26.31
CA ALA A 392 -25.23 -24.45 -27.05
C ALA A 392 -24.59 -24.41 -28.45
N ARG A 393 -24.39 -23.21 -29.02
CA ARG A 393 -23.86 -23.01 -30.37
C ARG A 393 -22.41 -22.51 -30.38
N SER A 394 -21.81 -22.22 -29.23
CA SER A 394 -20.43 -21.77 -29.12
C SER A 394 -19.48 -22.93 -28.84
N ASP A 395 -18.26 -22.82 -29.36
CA ASP A 395 -17.17 -23.76 -29.10
C ASP A 395 -16.33 -23.32 -27.89
N VAL A 396 -16.20 -22.01 -27.68
CA VAL A 396 -15.44 -21.39 -26.58
C VAL A 396 -16.24 -20.23 -26.00
N ILE A 397 -16.18 -20.05 -24.68
CA ILE A 397 -16.79 -18.92 -23.97
C ILE A 397 -15.68 -18.05 -23.39
N LEU A 398 -15.73 -16.74 -23.69
CA LEU A 398 -14.87 -15.73 -23.10
C LEU A 398 -15.67 -14.92 -22.07
N ASP A 399 -15.44 -15.21 -20.79
CA ASP A 399 -16.05 -14.47 -19.66
C ASP A 399 -15.35 -13.12 -19.45
N ALA A 400 -16.08 -12.05 -19.75
CA ALA A 400 -15.69 -10.67 -19.57
C ALA A 400 -16.74 -9.89 -18.76
N ILE A 401 -17.42 -10.55 -17.82
CA ILE A 401 -18.56 -9.98 -17.08
C ILE A 401 -18.09 -9.09 -15.92
N PHE A 402 -17.35 -9.64 -14.97
CA PHE A 402 -16.93 -8.90 -13.77
C PHE A 402 -15.41 -8.95 -13.56
N GLY A 403 -14.85 -7.77 -13.27
CA GLY A 403 -13.43 -7.58 -12.99
C GLY A 403 -13.12 -7.48 -11.50
N PHE A 404 -11.84 -7.29 -11.19
CA PHE A 404 -11.34 -7.15 -9.83
C PHE A 404 -11.98 -6.00 -9.02
N SER A 405 -12.55 -5.00 -9.70
CA SER A 405 -13.22 -3.86 -9.06
C SER A 405 -14.68 -4.12 -8.69
N PHE A 406 -15.23 -5.30 -9.01
CA PHE A 406 -16.61 -5.64 -8.69
C PHE A 406 -16.79 -5.82 -7.18
N GLN A 407 -17.91 -5.31 -6.66
CA GLN A 407 -18.32 -5.49 -5.27
C GLN A 407 -19.69 -6.17 -5.26
N PRO A 408 -19.84 -7.32 -4.56
CA PRO A 408 -21.13 -7.96 -4.35
C PRO A 408 -22.17 -7.00 -3.73
N PRO A 409 -23.48 -7.25 -3.91
CA PRO A 409 -24.09 -8.45 -4.50
C PRO A 409 -24.20 -8.42 -6.03
N VAL A 410 -24.25 -9.61 -6.65
CA VAL A 410 -24.65 -9.77 -8.07
C VAL A 410 -26.14 -9.44 -8.20
N ARG A 411 -26.50 -8.75 -9.28
CA ARG A 411 -27.86 -8.31 -9.57
C ARG A 411 -28.30 -8.75 -10.95
N ALA A 412 -29.61 -8.82 -11.16
CA ALA A 412 -30.22 -9.02 -12.46
C ALA A 412 -29.64 -8.11 -13.55
N PRO A 413 -29.41 -8.64 -14.77
CA PRO A 413 -29.72 -10.02 -15.22
C PRO A 413 -28.58 -11.04 -14.98
N PHE A 414 -27.51 -10.65 -14.27
CA PHE A 414 -26.32 -11.49 -14.11
C PHE A 414 -26.50 -12.58 -13.05
N ASP A 415 -27.38 -12.37 -12.08
CA ASP A 415 -27.73 -13.36 -11.05
C ASP A 415 -28.27 -14.67 -11.63
N ALA A 416 -29.06 -14.59 -12.71
CA ALA A 416 -29.59 -15.74 -13.44
C ALA A 416 -28.62 -16.26 -14.52
N ALA A 417 -27.75 -15.42 -15.06
CA ALA A 417 -26.85 -15.79 -16.16
C ALA A 417 -25.57 -16.51 -15.69
N LEU A 418 -24.99 -16.11 -14.56
CA LEU A 418 -23.75 -16.69 -14.03
C LEU A 418 -23.88 -18.21 -13.72
N PRO A 419 -24.99 -18.70 -13.12
CA PRO A 419 -25.19 -20.14 -12.94
C PRO A 419 -25.14 -20.92 -14.26
N LEU A 420 -25.76 -20.41 -15.33
CA LEU A 420 -25.78 -21.05 -16.64
C LEU A 420 -24.38 -21.12 -17.27
N LEU A 421 -23.59 -20.06 -17.10
CA LEU A 421 -22.19 -20.03 -17.54
C LEU A 421 -21.37 -21.08 -16.78
N THR A 422 -21.59 -21.19 -15.47
CA THR A 422 -20.92 -22.17 -14.63
C THR A 422 -21.25 -23.61 -15.06
N GLU A 423 -22.53 -23.90 -15.31
CA GLU A 423 -23.00 -25.21 -15.81
C GLU A 423 -22.41 -25.55 -17.20
N SER A 424 -22.16 -24.56 -18.04
CA SER A 424 -21.54 -24.74 -19.36
C SER A 424 -20.02 -24.99 -19.33
N GLY A 425 -19.42 -25.07 -18.13
CA GLY A 425 -17.99 -25.33 -17.93
C GLY A 425 -17.13 -24.08 -17.73
N VAL A 426 -17.73 -22.88 -17.61
CA VAL A 426 -17.01 -21.67 -17.21
C VAL A 426 -16.79 -21.69 -15.71
N ALA A 427 -15.61 -22.11 -15.25
CA ALA A 427 -15.26 -21.97 -13.84
C ALA A 427 -15.14 -20.48 -13.49
N HIS A 428 -16.03 -19.98 -12.63
CA HIS A 428 -15.86 -18.65 -12.06
C HIS A 428 -14.57 -18.57 -11.25
N ARG A 429 -13.91 -17.42 -11.32
CA ARG A 429 -12.70 -17.11 -10.55
C ARG A 429 -12.99 -17.21 -9.05
N GLU A 430 -12.65 -18.35 -8.45
CA GLU A 430 -11.86 -18.29 -7.23
C GLU A 430 -10.51 -17.67 -7.61
N GLY A 431 -9.95 -16.78 -6.78
CA GLY A 431 -8.78 -15.97 -7.13
C GLY A 431 -7.66 -16.80 -7.80
N SER A 432 -6.83 -16.17 -8.64
CA SER A 432 -5.83 -16.82 -9.53
C SER A 432 -5.01 -17.98 -8.93
N ARG A 433 -4.87 -18.01 -7.60
CA ARG A 433 -4.23 -19.07 -6.81
C ARG A 433 -4.95 -20.43 -6.81
N ALA A 434 -6.25 -20.48 -7.06
CA ALA A 434 -7.06 -21.70 -7.06
C ALA A 434 -7.34 -22.25 -8.49
N PHE A 435 -6.92 -21.52 -9.52
CA PHE A 435 -7.16 -21.90 -10.92
C PHE A 435 -6.21 -23.03 -11.36
N LYS A 436 -6.77 -24.12 -11.89
CA LYS A 436 -6.02 -25.33 -12.32
C LYS A 436 -5.80 -25.44 -13.83
N GLY A 437 -6.29 -24.49 -14.62
CA GLY A 437 -6.11 -24.45 -16.07
C GLY A 437 -4.80 -23.79 -16.49
N ARG A 438 -4.57 -23.70 -17.80
CA ARG A 438 -3.45 -22.93 -18.38
C ARG A 438 -3.63 -21.45 -18.08
N HIS A 439 -2.63 -20.82 -17.47
CA HIS A 439 -2.71 -19.44 -17.02
C HIS A 439 -1.74 -18.57 -17.81
N PHE A 440 -2.22 -17.43 -18.29
CA PHE A 440 -1.43 -16.49 -19.06
C PHE A 440 -1.45 -15.13 -18.39
N LEU A 441 -0.29 -14.47 -18.38
CA LEU A 441 -0.17 -13.07 -18.03
C LEU A 441 -0.20 -12.23 -19.31
N GLY A 442 -1.20 -11.36 -19.41
CA GLY A 442 -1.30 -10.34 -20.46
C GLY A 442 -0.82 -8.98 -19.97
N GLY A 443 -1.03 -7.94 -20.77
CA GLY A 443 -0.79 -6.55 -20.35
C GLY A 443 0.68 -6.14 -20.33
N ARG A 444 1.40 -6.47 -21.40
CA ARG A 444 2.81 -6.09 -21.63
C ARG A 444 2.97 -4.58 -21.92
N PHE A 445 2.58 -3.76 -20.95
CA PHE A 445 2.64 -2.30 -20.99
C PHE A 445 3.15 -1.70 -19.68
N VAL A 446 3.44 -2.52 -18.67
CA VAL A 446 3.96 -2.05 -17.37
C VAL A 446 5.41 -1.58 -17.53
N PRO A 447 5.73 -0.30 -17.28
CA PRO A 447 7.10 0.20 -17.35
C PRO A 447 7.98 -0.38 -16.24
N LYS A 448 9.27 -0.61 -16.52
CA LYS A 448 10.24 -1.17 -15.55
C LYS A 448 10.31 -0.40 -14.23
N VAL A 449 10.19 0.93 -14.28
CA VAL A 449 10.17 1.78 -13.08
C VAL A 449 8.98 1.44 -12.17
N MET A 450 7.81 1.13 -12.73
CA MET A 450 6.65 0.69 -11.94
C MET A 450 6.81 -0.76 -11.47
N GLU A 451 7.34 -1.63 -12.32
CA GLU A 451 7.69 -3.00 -11.94
C GLU A 451 8.61 -3.02 -10.71
N GLU A 452 9.68 -2.24 -10.72
CA GLU A 452 10.62 -2.11 -9.60
C GLU A 452 9.97 -1.44 -8.38
N LYS A 453 9.22 -0.36 -8.59
CA LYS A 453 8.55 0.40 -7.52
C LYS A 453 7.53 -0.45 -6.76
N PHE A 454 6.72 -1.22 -7.49
CA PHE A 454 5.69 -2.06 -6.91
C PHE A 454 6.15 -3.50 -6.63
N GLN A 455 7.40 -3.81 -7.00
CA GLN A 455 8.06 -5.11 -6.88
C GLN A 455 7.22 -6.22 -7.53
N LEU A 456 6.84 -5.99 -8.79
CA LEU A 456 5.92 -6.86 -9.52
C LEU A 456 6.59 -8.12 -10.06
N ASN A 457 7.91 -8.18 -10.20
CA ASN A 457 8.67 -9.35 -10.66
C ASN A 457 8.07 -10.00 -11.92
N LEU A 458 7.82 -9.20 -12.96
CA LEU A 458 7.10 -9.68 -14.14
C LEU A 458 7.97 -10.67 -14.92
N PRO A 459 7.40 -11.78 -15.42
CA PRO A 459 8.13 -12.70 -16.29
C PRO A 459 8.47 -12.05 -17.63
N GLU A 460 9.54 -12.53 -18.26
CA GLU A 460 9.94 -12.04 -19.58
C GLU A 460 8.96 -12.53 -20.66
N TYR A 461 8.40 -11.58 -21.42
CA TYR A 461 7.50 -11.90 -22.51
C TYR A 461 8.29 -12.33 -23.76
N PRO A 462 7.94 -13.45 -24.40
CA PRO A 462 8.70 -13.97 -25.53
C PRO A 462 8.56 -13.09 -26.77
N GLY A 463 9.69 -12.64 -27.33
CA GLY A 463 9.75 -11.86 -28.57
C GLY A 463 8.83 -10.63 -28.53
N PHE A 464 7.87 -10.57 -29.46
CA PHE A 464 6.86 -9.50 -29.59
C PHE A 464 5.49 -9.87 -29.00
N SER A 465 5.37 -11.02 -28.32
CA SER A 465 4.11 -11.49 -27.73
C SER A 465 3.57 -10.49 -26.69
N GLN A 466 2.24 -10.31 -26.65
CA GLN A 466 1.56 -9.55 -25.58
C GLN A 466 1.16 -10.42 -24.39
N ILE A 467 1.45 -11.72 -24.48
CA ILE A 467 1.12 -12.71 -23.46
C ILE A 467 2.34 -13.59 -23.15
N VAL A 468 2.38 -14.09 -21.93
CA VAL A 468 3.32 -15.11 -21.49
C VAL A 468 2.58 -16.15 -20.68
N GLU A 469 2.80 -17.43 -21.00
CA GLU A 469 2.21 -18.52 -20.22
C GLU A 469 2.96 -18.62 -18.89
N LEU A 470 2.21 -18.59 -17.80
CA LEU A 470 2.74 -18.81 -16.47
C LEU A 470 2.84 -20.31 -16.23
N PRO A 471 3.92 -20.78 -15.58
CA PRO A 471 4.05 -22.19 -15.27
C PRO A 471 2.86 -22.66 -14.43
N PRO A 472 2.41 -23.92 -14.61
CA PRO A 472 1.46 -24.54 -13.69
C PRO A 472 1.95 -24.36 -12.26
N ALA A 473 1.05 -24.16 -11.30
CA ALA A 473 1.39 -23.97 -9.89
C ALA A 473 1.93 -25.27 -9.24
N GLU A 474 3.01 -25.83 -9.78
CA GLU A 474 3.85 -26.83 -9.15
C GLU A 474 5.13 -26.13 -8.71
N GLY A 475 5.14 -25.68 -7.45
CA GLY A 475 6.36 -25.23 -6.77
C GLY A 475 7.09 -24.03 -7.41
N SER A 476 6.88 -22.85 -6.83
CA SER A 476 7.80 -21.69 -6.90
C SER A 476 7.73 -20.81 -8.16
N GLN A 477 6.78 -19.86 -8.18
CA GLN A 477 7.03 -18.42 -8.35
C GLN A 477 5.67 -17.69 -8.23
N LYS A 478 5.54 -16.87 -7.19
CA LYS A 478 4.29 -16.18 -6.81
C LYS A 478 4.40 -14.70 -7.23
N LEU A 479 3.52 -14.25 -8.14
CA LEU A 479 3.23 -12.83 -8.40
C LEU A 479 2.23 -12.29 -7.36
#